data_AF-A0A959USG1-F1
#
_entry.id   AF-A0A959USG1-F1
#
_cell.length_a   1.000
_cell.length_b   1.000
_cell.length_c   1.000
_cell.angle_alpha   90.00
_cell.angle_beta   90.00
_cell.angle_gamma   90.00
#
_symmetry.space_group_name_H-M   'P 1'
#
loop_
_entity.id
_entity.type
_entity.pdbx_description
1 polymer ?
#
loop_
_entity_poly.entity_id
_entity_poly.type
_entity_poly.pdbx_seq_one_letter_code
_entity_poly.pdbx_strand_id
1 'polypeptide(L)'
;MKRPLFLLAGPIAGLLVRFLLAHHGPDAATMAGLVAWIAVWWISEAVPIAVTSLLPLVCFPLFGIAGLGDTAANYGKEIIFLFLGGFLLALGIERSGLH
;
A
#
# COMPACT_ATOMS: atom_id res chain seq x y z
N MET A 1 -0.51 -12.80 -20.64
CA MET A 1 -1.98 -12.59 -20.67
C MET A 1 -2.70 -12.88 -19.33
N LYS A 2 -2.02 -12.84 -18.16
CA LYS A 2 -2.64 -13.17 -16.84
C LYS A 2 -2.93 -11.96 -15.93
N ARG A 3 -2.65 -10.72 -16.38
CA ARG A 3 -2.78 -9.49 -15.60
C ARG A 3 -4.18 -9.16 -15.04
N PRO A 4 -5.31 -9.34 -15.75
CA PRO A 4 -6.61 -8.90 -15.22
C PRO A 4 -7.12 -9.78 -14.08
N LEU A 5 -6.71 -11.06 -14.05
CA LEU A 5 -7.14 -11.99 -13.00
C LEU A 5 -6.60 -11.57 -11.63
N PHE A 6 -5.33 -11.17 -11.58
CA PHE A 6 -4.68 -10.72 -10.34
C PHE A 6 -5.17 -9.34 -9.88
N LEU A 7 -5.55 -8.47 -10.82
CA LEU A 7 -6.17 -7.18 -10.49
C LEU A 7 -7.48 -7.38 -9.71
N LEU A 8 -8.33 -8.30 -10.16
CA LEU A 8 -9.61 -8.61 -9.49
C LEU A 8 -9.44 -9.47 -8.23
N ALA A 9 -8.38 -10.28 -8.16
CA ALA A 9 -8.13 -11.14 -6.99
C ALA A 9 -7.98 -10.35 -5.69
N GLY A 10 -7.37 -9.15 -5.71
CA GLY A 10 -7.22 -8.29 -4.54
C GLY A 10 -8.55 -7.83 -3.94
N PRO A 11 -9.41 -7.11 -4.70
CA PRO A 11 -10.75 -6.72 -4.24
C PRO A 11 -11.60 -7.91 -3.79
N ILE A 12 -11.55 -9.04 -4.52
CA ILE A 12 -12.32 -10.24 -4.17
C ILE A 12 -11.85 -10.80 -2.83
N ALA A 13 -10.54 -10.93 -2.63
CA ALA A 13 -9.97 -11.38 -1.36
C ALA A 13 -10.32 -10.42 -0.21
N GLY A 14 -10.25 -9.11 -0.44
CA GLY A 14 -10.63 -8.11 0.56
C GLY A 14 -12.10 -8.15 0.95
N LEU A 15 -13.00 -8.31 -0.02
CA LEU A 15 -14.43 -8.49 0.23
C LEU A 15 -14.74 -9.80 0.96
N LEU A 16 -14.08 -10.89 0.59
CA LEU A 16 -14.23 -12.19 1.25
C LEU A 16 -13.77 -12.11 2.70
N VAL A 17 -12.61 -11.51 2.98
CA VAL A 17 -12.09 -11.33 4.35
C VAL A 17 -13.01 -10.43 5.16
N ARG A 18 -13.48 -9.31 4.59
CA ARG A 18 -14.47 -8.46 5.26
C ARG A 18 -15.74 -9.21 5.60
N PHE A 19 -16.25 -10.05 4.69
CA PHE A 19 -17.45 -10.84 4.92
C PHE A 19 -17.25 -11.86 6.04
N LEU A 20 -16.13 -12.59 6.03
CA LEU A 20 -15.80 -13.58 7.07
C LEU A 20 -15.62 -12.95 8.45
N LEU A 21 -15.00 -11.76 8.53
CA LEU A 21 -14.73 -11.08 9.80
C LEU A 21 -15.83 -10.10 10.22
N ALA A 22 -16.95 -10.01 9.49
CA ALA A 22 -18.03 -9.06 9.77
C ALA A 22 -18.56 -9.16 11.22
N HIS A 23 -18.49 -10.36 11.82
CA HIS A 23 -18.93 -10.60 13.20
C HIS A 23 -18.03 -9.96 14.28
N HIS A 24 -16.81 -9.53 13.94
CA HIS A 24 -15.88 -8.84 14.86
C HIS A 24 -16.08 -7.31 14.90
N GLY A 25 -17.03 -6.79 14.12
CA GLY A 25 -17.30 -5.36 13.99
C GLY A 25 -16.95 -4.80 12.62
N PRO A 26 -17.70 -3.79 12.13
CA PRO A 26 -17.60 -3.31 10.75
C PRO A 26 -16.23 -2.69 10.44
N ASP A 27 -15.65 -1.96 11.38
CA ASP A 27 -14.38 -1.24 11.18
C ASP A 27 -13.20 -2.22 11.12
N ALA A 28 -13.16 -3.17 12.07
CA ALA A 28 -12.15 -4.22 12.11
C ALA A 28 -12.20 -5.11 10.86
N ALA A 29 -13.41 -5.50 10.43
CA ALA A 29 -13.60 -6.30 9.22
C ALA A 29 -13.16 -5.54 7.95
N THR A 30 -13.45 -4.24 7.87
CA THR A 30 -13.07 -3.39 6.73
C THR A 30 -11.55 -3.21 6.67
N MET A 31 -10.91 -2.95 7.80
CA MET A 31 -9.46 -2.83 7.90
C MET A 31 -8.77 -4.14 7.50
N ALA A 32 -9.23 -5.27 8.03
CA ALA A 32 -8.68 -6.58 7.68
C ALA A 32 -8.86 -6.91 6.18
N GLY A 33 -10.03 -6.59 5.61
CA GLY A 33 -10.28 -6.73 4.18
C GLY A 33 -9.32 -5.89 3.33
N LEU A 34 -9.04 -4.65 3.74
CA LEU A 34 -8.09 -3.80 3.01
C LEU A 34 -6.66 -4.36 3.08
N VAL A 35 -6.23 -4.82 4.25
CA VAL A 35 -4.91 -5.46 4.43
C VAL A 35 -4.79 -6.69 3.54
N ALA A 36 -5.83 -7.53 3.46
CA ALA A 36 -5.84 -8.70 2.58
C ALA A 36 -5.74 -8.33 1.10
N TRP A 37 -6.46 -7.29 0.64
CA TRP A 37 -6.32 -6.79 -0.71
C TRP A 37 -4.88 -6.35 -1.00
N ILE A 38 -4.31 -5.49 -0.15
CA ILE A 38 -2.94 -4.98 -0.30
C ILE A 38 -1.93 -6.13 -0.35
N ALA A 39 -2.07 -7.13 0.53
CA ALA A 39 -1.19 -8.30 0.55
C ALA A 39 -1.26 -9.11 -0.75
N VAL A 40 -2.46 -9.35 -1.28
CA VAL A 40 -2.64 -10.07 -2.55
C VAL A 40 -1.99 -9.29 -3.70
N TRP A 41 -2.17 -7.98 -3.78
CA TRP A 41 -1.55 -7.16 -4.83
C TRP A 41 -0.03 -7.06 -4.70
N TRP A 42 0.54 -7.06 -3.50
CA TRP A 42 1.99 -7.12 -3.31
C TRP A 42 2.57 -8.47 -3.73
N ILE A 43 1.99 -9.58 -3.29
CA ILE A 43 2.52 -10.93 -3.60
C ILE A 43 2.38 -11.26 -5.08
N SER A 44 1.29 -10.82 -5.72
CA SER A 44 1.04 -11.09 -7.14
C SER A 44 1.63 -10.06 -8.10
N GLU A 45 2.20 -8.97 -7.59
CA GLU A 45 2.68 -7.83 -8.37
C GLU A 45 1.65 -7.36 -9.43
N ALA A 46 0.36 -7.34 -9.05
CA ALA A 46 -0.74 -7.04 -9.97
C ALA A 46 -0.62 -5.64 -10.61
N VAL A 47 -0.08 -4.69 -9.84
CA VAL A 47 0.29 -3.32 -10.23
C VAL A 47 1.66 -2.99 -9.63
N PRO A 48 2.35 -1.93 -10.08
CA PRO A 48 3.62 -1.51 -9.47
C PRO A 48 3.46 -1.33 -7.96
N ILE A 49 4.45 -1.79 -7.18
CA ILE A 49 4.40 -1.79 -5.71
C ILE A 49 4.00 -0.42 -5.14
N ALA A 50 4.50 0.68 -5.75
CA ALA A 50 4.15 2.04 -5.36
C ALA A 50 2.65 2.33 -5.47
N VAL A 51 1.97 1.83 -6.51
CA VAL A 51 0.52 2.02 -6.70
C VAL A 51 -0.27 1.28 -5.62
N THR A 52 0.10 0.03 -5.31
CA THR A 52 -0.51 -0.73 -4.21
C THR A 52 -0.29 -0.04 -2.87
N SER A 53 0.92 0.48 -2.63
CA SER A 53 1.26 1.17 -1.39
C SER A 53 0.50 2.49 -1.20
N LEU A 54 -0.04 3.10 -2.26
CA LEU A 54 -0.86 4.32 -2.18
C LEU A 54 -2.35 4.05 -1.93
N LEU A 55 -2.78 2.79 -2.01
CA LEU A 55 -4.17 2.37 -1.85
C LEU A 55 -4.81 2.81 -0.51
N PRO A 56 -4.11 2.75 0.65
CA PRO A 56 -4.63 3.28 1.92
C PRO A 56 -5.02 4.76 1.85
N LEU A 57 -4.27 5.57 1.10
CA LEU A 57 -4.50 7.01 0.98
C LEU A 57 -5.89 7.34 0.42
N VAL A 58 -6.43 6.44 -0.40
CA VAL A 58 -7.78 6.56 -0.99
C VAL A 58 -8.80 5.76 -0.18
N CYS A 59 -8.48 4.53 0.21
CA CYS A 59 -9.45 3.65 0.85
C CYS A 59 -9.77 3.99 2.30
N PHE A 60 -8.80 4.48 3.08
CA PHE A 60 -9.06 4.88 4.47
C PHE A 60 -10.09 6.01 4.60
N PRO A 61 -10.00 7.14 3.84
CA PRO A 61 -11.03 8.16 3.91
C PRO A 61 -12.36 7.70 3.32
N LEU A 62 -12.35 6.86 2.27
CA LEU A 62 -13.58 6.32 1.69
C LEU A 62 -14.35 5.40 2.65
N PHE A 63 -13.64 4.65 3.48
CA PHE A 63 -14.25 3.74 4.45
C PHE A 63 -14.38 4.34 5.86
N GLY A 64 -14.02 5.61 6.05
CA GLY A 64 -14.11 6.29 7.35
C GLY A 64 -13.13 5.76 8.41
N ILE A 65 -12.04 5.10 7.99
CA ILE A 65 -11.03 4.52 8.89
C ILE A 65 -10.11 5.61 9.45
N ALA A 66 -9.60 6.49 8.57
CA ALA A 66 -8.72 7.58 8.92
C ALA A 66 -8.85 8.71 7.90
N GLY A 67 -8.55 9.95 8.32
CA GLY A 67 -8.53 11.10 7.44
C GLY A 67 -7.40 11.03 6.42
N LEU A 68 -7.55 11.76 5.29
CA LEU A 68 -6.51 11.87 4.28
C LEU A 68 -5.21 12.45 4.85
N GLY A 69 -5.30 13.47 5.70
CA GLY A 69 -4.13 14.10 6.34
C GLY A 69 -3.36 13.13 7.23
N ASP A 70 -4.08 12.42 8.11
CA ASP A 70 -3.48 11.44 9.03
C ASP A 70 -2.84 10.27 8.26
N THR A 71 -3.49 9.84 7.18
CA THR A 71 -2.98 8.77 6.32
C THR A 71 -1.74 9.24 5.55
N ALA A 72 -1.78 10.45 4.98
CA ALA A 72 -0.68 11.07 4.24
C ALA A 72 0.56 11.30 5.10
N ALA A 73 0.38 11.61 6.39
CA ALA A 73 1.49 11.81 7.33
C ALA A 73 2.44 10.59 7.40
N ASN A 74 1.93 9.38 7.17
CA ASN A 74 2.77 8.17 7.15
C ASN A 74 3.70 8.08 5.93
N TYR A 75 3.41 8.79 4.83
CA TYR A 75 4.25 8.85 3.63
C TYR A 75 5.29 9.98 3.69
N GLY A 76 5.17 10.88 4.66
CA GLY A 76 6.10 11.99 4.90
C GLY A 76 7.06 11.77 6.06
N LYS A 77 7.27 10.53 6.52
CA LYS A 77 8.17 10.24 7.65
C LYS A 77 9.62 10.53 7.31
N GLU A 78 10.37 11.04 8.29
CA GLU A 78 11.80 11.39 8.16
C GLU A 78 12.65 10.27 7.54
N ILE A 79 12.37 9.02 7.90
CA ILE A 79 13.10 7.85 7.37
C ILE A 79 13.01 7.75 5.83
N ILE A 80 11.90 8.15 5.21
CA ILE A 80 11.73 8.14 3.75
C ILE A 80 12.67 9.16 3.11
N PHE A 81 12.78 10.35 3.70
CA PHE A 81 13.70 11.39 3.25
C PHE A 81 15.17 11.02 3.50
N LEU A 82 15.46 10.30 4.59
CA LEU A 82 16.80 9.77 4.85
C LEU A 82 17.23 8.78 3.76
N PHE A 83 16.35 7.84 3.38
CA PHE A 83 16.63 6.92 2.27
C PHE A 83 16.78 7.67 0.94
N LEU A 84 15.91 8.65 0.66
CA LEU A 84 16.02 9.50 -0.53
C LEU A 84 17.39 10.23 -0.59
N GLY A 85 17.80 10.85 0.52
CA GLY A 85 19.10 11.52 0.64
C GLY A 85 20.26 10.53 0.46
N GLY A 86 20.16 9.34 1.07
CA GLY A 86 21.14 8.27 0.89
C GLY A 86 21.28 7.82 -0.57
N PHE A 87 20.17 7.66 -1.29
CA PHE A 87 20.19 7.31 -2.71
C PHE A 87 20.75 8.42 -3.58
N LEU A 88 20.45 9.70 -3.29
CA LEU A 88 21.02 10.84 -3.99
C LEU A 88 22.54 10.93 -3.79
N LEU A 89 23.04 10.70 -2.56
CA LEU A 89 24.46 10.65 -2.27
C LEU A 89 25.15 9.50 -3.00
N ALA A 90 24.57 8.30 -2.97
CA ALA A 90 25.09 7.14 -3.70
C ALA A 90 25.21 7.41 -5.20
N LEU A 91 24.18 8.03 -5.80
CA LEU A 91 24.19 8.45 -7.21
C LEU A 91 25.27 9.50 -7.49
N GLY A 92 25.53 10.41 -6.54
CA GLY A 92 26.62 11.38 -6.63
C GLY A 92 28.00 10.72 -6.67
N ILE A 93 28.23 9.72 -5.82
CA ILE A 93 29.47 8.92 -5.82
C ILE A 93 29.62 8.18 -7.15
N GLU A 94 28.56 7.51 -7.62
CA GLU A 94 28.54 6.80 -8.90
C GLU A 94 28.94 7.70 -10.07
N ARG A 95 28.33 8.90 -10.17
CA ARG A 95 28.62 9.87 -11.23
C ARG A 95 30.01 10.49 -11.15
N SER A 96 30.59 10.59 -9.96
CA SER A 96 31.94 11.10 -9.77
C SER A 96 33.03 10.07 -10.13
N GLY A 97 32.68 8.79 -10.32
CA GLY A 97 33.64 7.73 -10.59
C GLY A 97 34.50 7.34 -9.38
N LEU A 98 34.04 7.66 -8.17
CA LEU A 98 34.79 7.50 -6.91
C LEU A 98 34.52 6.17 -6.19
N HIS A 99 33.95 5.18 -6.90
CA HIS A 99 33.59 3.85 -6.38
C HIS A 99 34.77 2.89 -6.39
#